data_AF-J2U7G8-F1
#
_entry.id   AF-J2U7G8-F1
#
_cell.length_a   1.000
_cell.length_b   1.000
_cell.length_c   1.000
_cell.angle_alpha   90.00
_cell.angle_beta   90.00
_cell.angle_gamma   90.00
#
_symmetry.space_group_name_H-M   'P 1'
#
loop_
_entity.id
_entity.type
_entity.pdbx_description
1 polymer ?
#
loop_
_entity_poly.entity_id
_entity_poly.type
_entity_poly.pdbx_seq_one_letter_code
_entity_poly.pdbx_strand_id
1 'polypeptide(L)'
;MTRQTVRTLKRALRDGLRGTASETERVQIRESALALLTRSVDMGHKRLAVIRLEMAVGTGASIPQELWVYCARMADASSDPKLQTIYKSAAISVAQKSRHV
;
A
#
# COMPACT_ATOMS: atom_id res chain seq x y z
N MET A 1 4.96 1.19 17.25
CA MET A 1 4.55 2.41 16.51
C MET A 1 3.43 3.13 17.26
N THR A 2 3.53 4.45 17.48
CA THR A 2 2.52 5.19 18.25
C THR A 2 1.34 5.63 17.38
N ARG A 3 0.20 5.97 18.01
CA ARG A 3 -0.97 6.54 17.29
C ARG A 3 -0.64 7.85 16.57
N GLN A 4 0.28 8.64 17.13
CA GLN A 4 0.76 9.88 16.54
C GLN A 4 1.55 9.60 15.26
N THR A 5 2.44 8.60 15.26
CA THR A 5 3.14 8.15 14.05
C THR A 5 2.14 7.76 12.96
N VAL A 6 1.13 6.94 13.25
CA VAL A 6 0.09 6.54 12.27
C VAL A 6 -0.62 7.76 11.66
N ARG A 7 -0.92 8.79 12.46
CA ARG A 7 -1.57 10.02 11.97
C ARG A 7 -0.65 10.81 11.04
N THR A 8 0.62 10.94 11.38
CA THR A 8 1.62 11.61 10.53
C THR A 8 1.77 10.89 9.19
N LEU A 9 1.92 9.56 9.19
CA LEU A 9 2.03 8.77 7.96
C LEU A 9 0.79 8.91 7.07
N LYS A 10 -0.41 8.90 7.65
CA LYS A 10 -1.67 9.11 6.91
C LYS A 10 -1.78 10.51 6.29
N ARG A 11 -1.26 11.54 6.96
CA ARG A 11 -1.23 12.91 6.43
C ARG A 11 -0.27 13.01 5.26
N ALA A 12 0.98 12.55 5.42
CA ALA A 12 1.97 12.52 4.35
C ALA A 12 1.43 11.83 3.08
N LEU A 13 0.80 10.66 3.23
CA LEU A 13 0.16 9.94 2.13
C LEU A 13 -0.94 10.75 1.42
N ARG A 14 -1.79 11.44 2.18
CA ARG A 14 -2.86 12.28 1.62
C ARG A 14 -2.29 13.49 0.86
N ASP A 15 -1.24 14.09 1.39
CA ASP A 15 -0.68 15.32 0.86
C ASP A 15 0.11 15.06 -0.42
N GLY A 16 0.88 13.96 -0.50
CA GLY A 16 1.60 13.65 -1.74
C GLY A 16 0.79 13.02 -2.86
N LEU A 17 -0.40 12.47 -2.57
CA LEU A 17 -1.36 12.12 -3.63
C LEU A 17 -1.88 13.35 -4.39
N ARG A 18 -1.64 14.59 -3.91
CA ARG A 18 -2.00 15.83 -4.61
C ARG A 18 -0.99 16.28 -5.67
N GLY A 19 0.08 15.52 -5.90
CA GLY A 19 0.95 15.67 -7.08
C GLY A 19 2.06 16.72 -6.99
N THR A 20 2.09 17.58 -5.98
CA THR A 20 3.09 18.66 -5.81
C THR A 20 4.21 18.35 -4.80
N ALA A 21 4.35 17.09 -4.37
CA ALA A 21 5.35 16.69 -3.39
C ALA A 21 6.78 16.79 -3.92
N SER A 22 7.67 17.35 -3.10
CA SER A 22 9.13 17.31 -3.26
C SER A 22 9.65 15.86 -3.22
N GLU A 23 10.88 15.62 -3.68
CA GLU A 23 11.44 14.25 -3.66
C GLU A 23 11.58 13.70 -2.23
N THR A 24 11.96 14.54 -1.27
CA THR A 24 12.02 14.17 0.16
C THR A 24 10.65 13.72 0.68
N GLU A 25 9.59 14.44 0.32
CA GLU A 25 8.23 14.05 0.68
C GLU A 25 7.85 12.73 -0.01
N ARG A 26 8.20 12.53 -1.29
CA ARG A 26 7.92 11.27 -2.01
C ARG A 26 8.57 10.06 -1.35
N VAL A 27 9.82 10.18 -0.90
CA VAL A 27 10.49 9.13 -0.11
C VAL A 27 9.72 8.85 1.18
N GLN A 28 9.40 9.89 1.95
CA GLN A 28 8.65 9.77 3.20
C GLN A 28 7.29 9.10 2.97
N ILE A 29 6.61 9.41 1.86
CA ILE A 29 5.31 8.83 1.50
C ILE A 29 5.42 7.34 1.17
N ARG A 30 6.46 6.93 0.43
CA ARG A 30 6.73 5.51 0.13
C ARG A 30 6.95 4.71 1.42
N GLU A 31 7.83 5.21 2.29
CA GLU A 31 8.09 4.60 3.60
C GLU A 31 6.84 4.55 4.48
N SER A 32 6.06 5.64 4.49
CA SER A 32 4.80 5.73 5.23
C SER A 32 3.78 4.69 4.78
N ALA A 33 3.64 4.51 3.46
CA ALA A 33 2.72 3.55 2.90
C ALA A 33 3.13 2.11 3.24
N LEU A 34 4.43 1.80 3.12
CA LEU A 34 4.97 0.50 3.49
C LEU A 34 4.78 0.21 4.99
N ALA A 35 5.14 1.15 5.87
CA ALA A 35 4.97 0.98 7.31
C ALA A 35 3.51 0.77 7.73
N LEU A 36 2.57 1.47 7.08
CA LEU A 36 1.14 1.27 7.33
C LEU A 36 0.64 -0.09 6.82
N LEU A 37 1.17 -0.59 5.71
CA LEU A 37 0.87 -1.91 5.19
C LEU A 37 1.39 -2.99 6.13
N THR A 38 2.68 -2.97 6.49
CA THR A 38 3.29 -3.93 7.42
C THR A 38 2.52 -3.99 8.72
N ARG A 39 2.21 -2.83 9.32
CA ARG A 39 1.41 -2.77 10.55
C ARG A 39 0.00 -3.36 10.38
N SER A 40 -0.62 -3.23 9.20
CA SER A 40 -1.91 -3.88 8.94
C SER A 40 -1.80 -5.39 8.94
N VAL A 41 -0.71 -5.93 8.38
CA VAL A 41 -0.42 -7.36 8.34
C VAL A 41 -0.14 -7.88 9.76
N ASP A 42 0.72 -7.19 10.52
CA ASP A 42 1.05 -7.56 11.90
C ASP A 42 -0.18 -7.59 12.82
N MET A 43 -1.15 -6.71 12.56
CA MET A 43 -2.42 -6.66 13.29
C MET A 43 -3.50 -7.61 12.75
N GLY A 44 -3.22 -8.39 11.70
CA GLY A 44 -4.19 -9.30 11.09
C GLY A 44 -5.36 -8.60 10.38
N HIS A 45 -5.23 -7.32 10.03
CA HIS A 45 -6.31 -6.57 9.39
C HIS A 45 -6.43 -6.90 7.89
N LYS A 46 -7.15 -7.98 7.57
CA LYS A 46 -7.29 -8.55 6.22
C LYS A 46 -7.65 -7.52 5.14
N ARG A 47 -8.85 -6.94 5.22
CA ARG A 47 -9.36 -5.95 4.25
C ARG A 47 -8.45 -4.73 4.13
N LEU A 48 -8.04 -4.20 5.27
CA LEU A 48 -7.26 -2.97 5.34
C LEU A 48 -5.83 -3.17 4.83
N ALA A 49 -5.26 -4.38 4.96
CA ALA A 49 -3.97 -4.72 4.37
C ALA A 49 -4.05 -4.63 2.84
N VAL A 50 -5.06 -5.23 2.21
CA VAL A 50 -5.23 -5.18 0.74
C VAL A 50 -5.44 -3.75 0.24
N ILE A 51 -6.24 -2.92 0.94
CA ILE A 51 -6.40 -1.50 0.58
C ILE A 51 -5.07 -0.75 0.69
N ARG A 52 -4.28 -1.00 1.74
CA ARG A 52 -2.99 -0.34 1.93
C ARG A 52 -1.91 -0.82 0.96
N LEU A 53 -2.04 -2.04 0.46
CA LEU A 53 -1.19 -2.55 -0.63
C LEU A 53 -1.37 -1.71 -1.88
N GLU A 54 -2.62 -1.49 -2.32
CA GLU A 54 -2.91 -0.62 -3.46
C GLU A 54 -2.34 0.79 -3.26
N MET A 55 -2.50 1.37 -2.06
CA MET A 55 -1.92 2.66 -1.73
C MET A 55 -0.38 2.66 -1.84
N ALA A 56 0.29 1.64 -1.30
CA ALA A 56 1.75 1.51 -1.35
C ALA A 56 2.27 1.31 -2.79
N VAL A 57 1.53 0.59 -3.63
CA VAL A 57 1.83 0.48 -5.06
C VAL A 57 1.66 1.82 -5.77
N GLY A 58 0.61 2.56 -5.43
CA GLY A 58 0.33 3.89 -5.95
C GLY A 58 1.49 4.87 -5.70
N THR A 59 2.12 4.79 -4.53
CA THR A 59 3.28 5.63 -4.17
C THR A 59 4.59 5.16 -4.79
N GLY A 60 4.63 3.95 -5.36
CA GLY A 60 5.85 3.33 -5.88
C GLY A 60 6.78 2.84 -4.76
N ALA A 61 6.24 2.48 -3.60
CA ALA A 61 7.02 1.85 -2.55
C ALA A 61 7.53 0.47 -3.02
N SER A 62 8.75 0.11 -2.61
CA SER A 62 9.24 -1.26 -2.77
C SER A 62 8.56 -2.14 -1.72
N ILE A 63 7.70 -3.06 -2.18
CA ILE A 63 6.87 -3.90 -1.31
C ILE A 63 7.48 -5.31 -1.27
N PRO A 64 7.91 -5.81 -0.09
CA PRO A 64 8.42 -7.17 0.06
C PRO A 64 7.41 -8.23 -0.41
N GLN A 65 7.92 -9.33 -0.97
CA GLN A 65 7.12 -10.43 -1.50
C GLN A 65 6.18 -11.05 -0.45
N GLU A 66 6.59 -11.08 0.82
CA GLU A 66 5.77 -11.61 1.91
C GLU A 66 4.45 -10.85 2.09
N LEU A 67 4.48 -9.52 1.94
CA LEU A 67 3.28 -8.67 2.04
C LEU A 67 2.36 -8.91 0.84
N TRP A 68 2.93 -9.14 -0.35
CA TRP A 68 2.16 -9.55 -1.53
C TRP A 68 1.46 -10.89 -1.31
N VAL A 69 2.18 -11.90 -0.83
CA VAL A 69 1.62 -13.23 -0.56
C VAL A 69 0.51 -13.16 0.49
N TYR A 70 0.71 -12.39 1.57
CA TYR A 70 -0.33 -12.18 2.57
C TYR A 70 -1.58 -11.55 1.96
N CYS A 71 -1.43 -10.45 1.22
CA CYS A 71 -2.56 -9.76 0.62
C CYS A 71 -3.26 -10.58 -0.46
N ALA A 72 -2.54 -11.39 -1.24
CA ALA A 72 -3.11 -12.33 -2.20
C ALA A 72 -4.04 -13.31 -1.49
N ARG A 73 -3.54 -13.98 -0.44
CA ARG A 73 -4.33 -14.92 0.38
C ARG A 73 -5.58 -14.25 0.96
N MET A 74 -5.46 -13.00 1.44
CA MET A 74 -6.60 -12.27 2.00
C MET A 74 -7.63 -11.86 0.96
N ALA A 75 -7.21 -11.53 -0.26
CA ALA A 75 -8.09 -11.22 -1.38
C ALA A 75 -8.80 -12.49 -1.87
N ASP A 76 -8.07 -13.58 -2.08
CA ASP A 76 -8.61 -14.85 -2.57
C ASP A 76 -9.62 -15.48 -1.59
N ALA A 77 -9.34 -15.39 -0.28
CA ALA A 77 -10.24 -15.89 0.76
C ALA A 77 -11.46 -14.99 1.01
N SER A 78 -11.52 -13.79 0.41
CA SER A 78 -12.61 -12.84 0.61
C SER A 78 -13.74 -13.07 -0.38
N SER A 79 -14.99 -13.11 0.11
CA SER A 79 -16.18 -13.12 -0.74
C SER A 79 -16.52 -11.75 -1.33
N ASP A 80 -15.89 -10.67 -0.88
CA ASP A 80 -16.08 -9.33 -1.46
C ASP A 80 -15.32 -9.19 -2.79
N PRO A 81 -16.03 -9.09 -3.94
CA PRO A 81 -15.39 -8.94 -5.24
C PRO A 81 -14.59 -7.64 -5.35
N LYS A 82 -14.97 -6.58 -4.62
CA LYS A 82 -14.22 -5.31 -4.62
C LYS A 82 -12.82 -5.51 -4.07
N LEU A 83 -12.66 -6.34 -3.04
CA LEU A 83 -11.35 -6.59 -2.43
C LEU A 83 -10.42 -7.36 -3.38
N GLN A 84 -10.98 -8.34 -4.09
CA GLN A 84 -10.27 -9.07 -5.14
C GLN A 84 -9.84 -8.15 -6.28
N THR A 85 -10.74 -7.26 -6.72
CA THR A 85 -10.43 -6.25 -7.75
C THR A 85 -9.32 -5.32 -7.31
N ILE A 86 -9.34 -4.81 -6.07
CA ILE A 86 -8.27 -3.95 -5.52
C ILE A 86 -6.91 -4.66 -5.62
N TYR A 87 -6.83 -5.92 -5.19
CA TYR A 87 -5.58 -6.69 -5.27
C TYR A 87 -5.11 -6.87 -6.73
N LYS A 88 -6.02 -7.25 -7.64
CA LYS A 88 -5.69 -7.42 -9.06
C LYS A 88 -5.20 -6.12 -9.70
N SER A 89 -5.87 -5.00 -9.44
CA SER A 89 -5.46 -3.68 -9.92
C SER A 89 -4.08 -3.28 -9.42
N ALA A 90 -3.78 -3.54 -8.14
CA ALA A 90 -2.46 -3.29 -7.56
C ALA A 90 -1.37 -4.14 -8.26
N ALA A 91 -1.63 -5.43 -8.50
CA ALA A 91 -0.69 -6.31 -9.19
C ALA A 91 -0.44 -5.88 -10.66
N ILE A 92 -1.50 -5.49 -11.38
CA ILE A 92 -1.40 -5.00 -12.76
C ILE A 92 -0.59 -3.70 -12.81
N SER A 93 -0.81 -2.77 -11.87
CA SER A 93 -0.10 -1.49 -11.85
C SER A 93 1.41 -1.66 -11.72
N VAL A 94 1.87 -2.62 -10.90
CA VAL A 94 3.31 -2.94 -10.80
C VAL A 94 3.82 -3.57 -12.08
N ALA A 95 3.11 -4.54 -12.65
CA ALA A 95 3.51 -5.21 -13.88
C ALA A 95 3.61 -4.23 -15.07
N GLN A 96 2.76 -3.21 -15.12
CA GLN A 96 2.83 -2.14 -16.12
C GLN A 96 3.99 -1.19 -15.87
N LYS A 97 4.23 -0.78 -14.62
CA LYS A 97 5.39 0.07 -14.27
C LYS A 97 6.72 -0.59 -14.61
N SER A 98 6.85 -1.91 -14.46
CA SER A 98 8.06 -2.66 -14.83
C SER A 98 8.31 -2.79 -16.34
N ARG A 99 7.31 -2.49 -17.20
CA ARG A 99 7.45 -2.57 -18.67
C ARG A 99 7.87 -1.25 -19.32
N HIS A 100 7.88 -0.15 -18.57
CA HIS A 100 8.22 1.18 -19.06
C HIS A 100 9.57 1.70 -18.53
N VAL A 101 10.42 0.79 -18.03
CA VAL A 101 11.83 1.02 -17.66
C VAL A 101 12.68 0.24 -18.63
#